data_AF-A0A1Y3L6M6-F1
#
_entry.id   AF-A0A1Y3L6M6-F1
#
_cell.length_a   1.000
_cell.length_b   1.000
_cell.length_c   1.000
_cell.angle_alpha   90.00
_cell.angle_beta   90.00
_cell.angle_gamma   90.00
#
_symmetry.space_group_name_H-M   'P 1'
#
loop_
_entity.id
_entity.type
_entity.pdbx_description
1 polymer ?
#
loop_
_entity_poly.entity_id
_entity_poly.type
_entity_poly.pdbx_seq_one_letter_code
_entity_poly.pdbx_strand_id
1 'polypeptide(L)'
;MPALLLLQGCMPRSVIVHDGLDTTVVDRHTRQPLAGVSIIDAGVVVARSDAQGRVQLAPRRTLKLEPLMGEANVMLNLLACKDGYAPQPVAERRGWNADYGPSQVHREVIGLQRGQTGYQCPQ
;
A
#
# COMPACT_ATOMS: atom_id res chain seq x y z
N MET A 1 36.41 -29.62 3.19
CA MET A 1 35.55 -28.42 3.32
C MET A 1 34.15 -28.73 2.78
N PRO A 2 33.18 -29.17 3.61
CA PRO A 2 31.80 -29.32 3.14
C PRO A 2 30.90 -28.33 3.90
N ALA A 3 30.85 -27.08 3.43
CA ALA A 3 29.90 -26.07 3.91
C ALA A 3 28.90 -25.63 2.81
N LEU A 4 28.85 -26.37 1.70
CA LEU A 4 28.08 -26.05 0.49
C LEU A 4 26.77 -26.86 0.37
N LEU A 5 26.33 -27.51 1.45
CA LEU A 5 25.14 -28.39 1.47
C LEU A 5 23.94 -27.81 2.27
N LEU A 6 23.90 -26.50 2.50
CA LEU A 6 22.81 -25.86 3.28
C LEU A 6 21.84 -24.99 2.46
N LEU A 7 21.94 -24.98 1.12
CA LEU A 7 21.01 -24.22 0.26
C LEU A 7 19.86 -25.06 -0.35
N GLN A 8 19.69 -26.32 0.05
CA GLN A 8 18.62 -27.18 -0.49
C GLN A 8 17.24 -27.01 0.16
N GLY A 9 17.02 -26.01 1.01
CA GLY A 9 15.73 -25.84 1.64
C GLY A 9 15.52 -24.45 2.20
N CYS A 10 15.35 -23.46 1.31
CA CYS A 10 14.57 -22.22 1.47
C CYS A 10 14.98 -21.27 0.34
N MET A 11 14.13 -21.13 -0.68
CA MET A 11 14.28 -20.07 -1.66
C MET A 11 13.98 -18.71 -1.01
N PRO A 12 14.73 -17.66 -1.34
CA PRO A 12 14.41 -16.31 -0.88
C PRO A 12 13.04 -15.92 -1.42
N ARG A 13 12.14 -15.43 -0.56
CA ARG A 13 10.78 -15.05 -0.96
C ARG A 13 10.70 -13.55 -1.16
N SER A 14 10.25 -13.13 -2.34
CA SER A 14 9.87 -11.74 -2.58
C SER A 14 8.50 -11.48 -1.96
N VAL A 15 8.40 -10.48 -1.10
CA VAL A 15 7.13 -10.00 -0.56
C VAL A 15 6.80 -8.65 -1.20
N ILE A 16 5.57 -8.50 -1.67
CA ILE A 16 5.07 -7.19 -2.11
C ILE A 16 4.89 -6.35 -0.85
N VAL A 17 5.54 -5.19 -0.80
CA VAL A 17 5.42 -4.26 0.35
C VAL A 17 4.14 -3.46 0.21
N HIS A 18 3.90 -2.91 -0.98
CA HIS A 18 2.62 -2.35 -1.37
C HIS A 18 2.46 -2.40 -2.89
N ASP A 19 1.22 -2.37 -3.35
CA ASP A 19 0.92 -2.16 -4.76
C ASP A 19 1.17 -0.70 -5.17
N GLY A 20 1.20 -0.46 -6.48
CA GLY A 20 1.30 0.88 -7.03
C GLY A 20 -0.06 1.57 -7.05
N LEU A 21 -0.03 2.90 -7.19
CA LEU A 21 -1.20 3.74 -7.28
C LEU A 21 -0.96 4.81 -8.36
N ASP A 22 -1.88 4.97 -9.29
CA ASP A 22 -1.84 6.01 -10.32
C ASP A 22 -3.25 6.55 -10.51
N THR A 23 -3.60 7.58 -9.73
CA THR A 23 -4.99 7.99 -9.54
C THR A 23 -5.12 9.48 -9.23
N THR A 24 -6.36 9.96 -9.18
CA THR A 24 -6.75 11.26 -8.66
C THR A 24 -7.66 11.09 -7.44
N VAL A 25 -7.35 11.83 -6.38
CA VAL A 25 -8.18 11.92 -5.18
C VAL A 25 -9.08 13.14 -5.28
N VAL A 26 -10.38 12.92 -5.05
CA VAL A 26 -11.40 13.96 -5.10
C VAL A 26 -12.25 13.92 -3.83
N ASP A 27 -12.88 15.05 -3.53
CA ASP A 27 -13.97 15.09 -2.56
C ASP A 27 -15.18 14.37 -3.16
N ARG A 28 -15.73 13.38 -2.45
CA ARG A 28 -16.82 12.54 -2.96
C ARG A 28 -18.08 13.34 -3.31
N HIS A 29 -18.33 14.44 -2.61
CA HIS A 29 -19.53 15.25 -2.78
C HIS A 29 -19.33 16.32 -3.86
N THR A 30 -18.28 17.12 -3.75
CA THR A 30 -18.04 18.25 -4.68
C THR A 30 -17.36 17.83 -5.97
N ARG A 31 -16.80 16.61 -6.01
CA ARG A 31 -15.95 16.08 -7.10
C ARG A 31 -14.71 16.92 -7.39
N GLN A 32 -14.38 17.88 -6.52
CA GLN A 32 -13.18 18.69 -6.67
C GLN A 32 -11.93 17.90 -6.27
N PRO A 33 -10.79 18.09 -6.95
CA PRO A 33 -9.54 17.46 -6.57
C PRO A 33 -9.08 17.85 -5.16
N LEU A 34 -8.48 16.90 -4.45
CA LEU A 34 -7.97 17.10 -3.11
C LEU A 34 -6.45 17.03 -3.08
N ALA A 35 -5.82 18.17 -2.81
CA ALA A 35 -4.38 18.26 -2.62
C ALA A 35 -3.95 17.83 -1.22
N GLY A 36 -2.72 17.34 -1.06
CA GLY A 36 -2.14 17.00 0.25
C GLY A 36 -2.86 15.87 0.99
N VAL A 37 -3.43 14.91 0.26
CA VAL A 37 -3.93 13.65 0.82
C VAL A 37 -2.72 12.73 1.01
N SER A 38 -2.51 12.23 2.22
CA SER A 38 -1.47 11.25 2.52
C SER A 38 -1.94 9.84 2.14
N ILE A 39 -1.13 9.12 1.37
CA ILE A 39 -1.28 7.67 1.18
C ILE A 39 -0.37 6.98 2.18
N ILE A 40 -0.95 6.09 2.97
CA ILE A 40 -0.32 5.47 4.12
C ILE A 40 -0.23 3.97 3.89
N ASP A 41 0.96 3.41 4.11
CA ASP A 41 1.21 1.97 4.17
C ASP A 41 1.74 1.64 5.58
N ALA A 42 1.04 0.76 6.31
CA ALA A 42 1.40 0.35 7.67
C ALA A 42 1.77 1.50 8.63
N GLY A 43 1.09 2.65 8.52
CA GLY A 43 1.31 3.83 9.36
C GLY A 43 2.37 4.83 8.84
N VAL A 44 3.03 4.53 7.72
CA VAL A 44 4.04 5.38 7.08
C VAL A 44 3.46 6.05 5.85
N VAL A 45 3.69 7.36 5.69
CA VAL A 45 3.31 8.08 4.47
C VAL A 45 4.24 7.68 3.33
N VAL A 46 3.68 7.09 2.28
CA VAL A 46 4.41 6.60 1.10
C VAL A 46 4.20 7.46 -0.15
N ALA A 47 3.12 8.24 -0.20
CA ALA A 47 2.87 9.23 -1.24
C ALA A 47 1.96 10.34 -0.72
N ARG A 48 1.92 11.48 -1.43
CA ARG A 48 0.95 12.56 -1.21
C ARG A 48 0.35 13.03 -2.52
N SER A 49 -0.90 13.44 -2.49
CA SER A 49 -1.55 14.03 -3.66
C SER A 49 -1.04 15.45 -3.95
N ASP A 50 -0.86 15.75 -5.23
CA ASP A 50 -0.44 17.08 -5.69
C ASP A 50 -1.59 18.11 -5.71
N ALA A 51 -1.32 19.32 -6.21
CA ALA A 51 -2.34 20.38 -6.31
C ALA A 51 -3.56 20.01 -7.17
N GLN A 52 -3.41 19.04 -8.08
CA GLN A 52 -4.46 18.51 -8.94
C GLN A 52 -5.10 17.23 -8.36
N GLY A 53 -4.77 16.88 -7.11
CA GLY A 53 -5.22 15.66 -6.45
C GLY A 53 -4.59 14.38 -6.99
N ARG A 54 -3.58 14.46 -7.86
CA ARG A 54 -2.96 13.27 -8.47
C ARG A 54 -2.01 12.60 -7.50
N VAL A 55 -2.01 11.28 -7.53
CA VAL A 55 -1.08 10.44 -6.77
C VAL A 55 -0.45 9.44 -7.71
N GLN A 56 0.88 9.39 -7.69
CA GLN A 56 1.66 8.37 -8.36
C GLN A 56 2.58 7.69 -7.35
N LEU A 57 2.43 6.38 -7.22
CA LEU A 57 3.19 5.51 -6.35
C LEU A 57 3.59 4.28 -7.15
N ALA A 58 4.88 4.09 -7.37
CA ALA A 58 5.37 2.85 -7.98
C ALA A 58 5.18 1.68 -7.00
N PRO A 59 4.80 0.48 -7.47
CA PRO A 59 4.75 -0.70 -6.63
C PRO A 59 6.14 -1.00 -6.06
N ARG A 60 6.21 -1.42 -4.80
CA ARG A 60 7.47 -1.76 -4.13
C ARG A 60 7.47 -3.20 -3.65
N ARG A 61 8.57 -3.90 -3.92
CA ARG A 61 8.83 -5.27 -3.48
C ARG A 61 10.08 -5.29 -2.63
N THR A 62 10.08 -6.14 -1.62
CA THR A 62 11.26 -6.41 -0.80
C THR A 62 11.52 -7.89 -0.78
N LEU A 63 12.77 -8.27 -0.98
CA LEU A 63 13.20 -9.64 -0.77
C LEU A 63 13.31 -9.88 0.74
N LYS A 64 12.55 -10.84 1.27
CA LYS A 64 12.69 -11.28 2.65
C LYS A 64 13.38 -12.63 2.68
N LEU A 65 14.52 -12.66 3.37
CA LEU A 65 15.27 -13.88 3.64
C LEU A 65 14.82 -14.40 5.00
N GLU A 66 13.74 -15.18 5.01
CA GLU A 66 13.22 -15.80 6.22
C GLU A 66 13.66 -17.28 6.24
N PRO A 67 14.40 -17.73 7.28
CA PRO A 67 14.97 -19.07 7.35
C PRO A 67 13.93 -20.18 7.60
N LEU A 68 12.70 -19.79 7.94
CA LEU A 68 11.58 -20.71 8.14
C LEU A 68 10.65 -20.59 6.95
N MET A 69 10.33 -21.72 6.31
CA MET A 69 9.33 -21.84 5.24
C MET A 69 7.91 -21.58 5.78
N GLY A 70 7.65 -20.41 6.34
CA GLY A 70 6.33 -19.99 6.76
C GLY A 70 5.58 -19.41 5.58
N GLU A 71 4.48 -20.04 5.18
CA GLU A 71 3.41 -19.28 4.56
C GLU A 71 2.97 -18.23 5.59
N ALA A 72 2.99 -16.97 5.20
CA ALA A 72 2.55 -15.87 6.05
C ALA A 72 1.33 -15.25 5.40
N ASN A 73 0.25 -15.11 6.16
CA ASN A 73 -0.90 -14.34 5.70
C ASN A 73 -0.52 -12.87 5.76
N VAL A 74 -0.35 -12.26 4.59
CA VAL A 74 0.01 -10.85 4.45
C VAL A 74 -1.27 -10.08 4.17
N MET A 75 -1.36 -8.90 4.76
CA MET A 75 -2.37 -7.91 4.43
C MET A 75 -1.63 -6.66 3.98
N LEU A 76 -1.90 -6.22 2.76
CA LEU A 76 -1.43 -4.98 2.18
C LEU A 76 -2.61 -4.03 2.19
N ASN A 77 -2.43 -2.85 2.77
CA ASN A 77 -3.48 -1.85 2.84
C ASN A 77 -2.87 -0.46 2.63
N LEU A 78 -3.16 0.15 1.49
CA LEU A 78 -2.94 1.56 1.27
C LEU A 78 -4.17 2.33 1.74
N LEU A 79 -3.96 3.29 2.63
CA LEU A 79 -5.00 4.13 3.19
C LEU A 79 -4.81 5.57 2.73
N ALA A 80 -5.82 6.17 2.11
CA ALA A 80 -5.85 7.61 1.86
C ALA A 80 -6.39 8.33 3.09
N CYS A 81 -5.65 9.35 3.55
CA CYS A 81 -5.99 10.13 4.74
C CYS A 81 -5.78 11.62 4.48
N LYS A 82 -6.76 12.42 4.91
CA LYS A 82 -6.67 13.88 4.92
C LYS A 82 -7.49 14.42 6.09
N ASP A 83 -6.97 15.42 6.79
CA ASP A 83 -7.70 16.04 7.89
C ASP A 83 -9.06 16.59 7.43
N GLY A 84 -10.10 16.32 8.22
CA GLY A 84 -11.49 16.64 7.89
C GLY A 84 -12.19 15.62 6.98
N TYR A 85 -11.50 14.56 6.56
CA TYR A 85 -12.04 13.46 5.77
C TYR A 85 -11.92 12.14 6.53
N ALA A 86 -12.88 11.24 6.28
CA ALA A 86 -12.79 9.87 6.77
C ALA A 86 -11.66 9.14 6.01
N PRO A 87 -10.73 8.47 6.71
CA PRO A 87 -9.73 7.62 6.08
C PRO A 87 -10.40 6.54 5.24
N GLN A 88 -9.85 6.28 4.06
CA GLN A 88 -10.43 5.34 3.11
C GLN A 88 -9.37 4.37 2.59
N PRO A 89 -9.60 3.05 2.63
CA PRO A 89 -8.72 2.09 1.97
C PRO A 89 -8.81 2.29 0.45
N VAL A 90 -7.66 2.38 -0.21
CA VAL A 90 -7.55 2.66 -1.65
C VAL A 90 -6.90 1.51 -2.43
N ALA A 91 -6.19 0.64 -1.73
CA ALA A 91 -5.77 -0.64 -2.24
C ALA A 91 -5.69 -1.62 -1.07
N GLU A 92 -6.41 -2.73 -1.15
CA GLU A 92 -6.34 -3.79 -0.14
C GLU A 92 -6.08 -5.13 -0.82
N ARG A 93 -5.13 -5.88 -0.30
CA ARG A 93 -4.91 -7.29 -0.68
C ARG A 93 -4.60 -8.09 0.55
N ARG A 94 -5.33 -9.19 0.74
CA ARG A 94 -5.08 -10.18 1.77
C ARG A 94 -4.88 -11.54 1.15
N GLY A 95 -3.86 -12.27 1.60
CA GLY A 95 -3.60 -13.62 1.11
C GLY A 95 -2.31 -14.18 1.69
N TRP A 96 -1.96 -15.41 1.31
CA TRP A 96 -0.65 -15.93 1.65
C TRP A 96 0.41 -15.26 0.79
N ASN A 97 1.57 -14.93 1.37
CA ASN A 97 2.72 -14.38 0.64
C ASN A 97 3.08 -15.17 -0.64
N ALA A 98 2.84 -16.49 -0.65
CA ALA A 98 3.02 -17.35 -1.82
C ALA A 98 2.02 -17.08 -2.96
N ASP A 99 0.83 -16.55 -2.66
CA ASP A 99 -0.23 -16.26 -3.64
C ASP A 99 -0.11 -14.85 -4.25
N TYR A 100 0.79 -14.02 -3.73
CA TYR A 100 1.02 -12.69 -4.29
C TYR A 100 1.77 -12.80 -5.62
N GLY A 101 1.02 -12.83 -6.71
CA GLY A 101 1.53 -12.76 -8.09
C GLY A 101 2.21 -11.41 -8.45
N PRO A 102 2.10 -10.91 -9.68
CA PRO A 102 2.65 -9.60 -10.03
C PRO A 102 2.03 -8.47 -9.18
N SER A 103 2.81 -7.39 -8.98
CA SER A 103 2.33 -6.18 -8.32
C SER A 103 1.33 -5.50 -9.23
N GLN A 104 0.28 -4.93 -8.64
CA GLN A 104 -0.77 -4.25 -9.37
C GLN A 104 -0.59 -2.74 -9.24
N VAL A 105 -1.12 -1.98 -10.21
CA VAL A 105 -1.21 -0.53 -10.13
C VAL A 105 -2.69 -0.17 -10.17
N HIS A 106 -3.19 0.33 -9.05
CA HIS A 106 -4.58 0.72 -8.88
C HIS A 106 -4.82 2.09 -9.54
N ARG A 107 -5.86 2.19 -10.39
CA ARG A 107 -6.13 3.38 -11.23
C ARG A 107 -7.50 4.01 -11.05
N GLU A 108 -8.25 3.57 -10.06
CA GLU A 108 -9.61 4.08 -9.81
C GLU A 108 -9.57 5.42 -9.10
N VAL A 109 -10.47 6.33 -9.47
CA VAL A 109 -10.63 7.63 -8.80
C VAL A 109 -11.05 7.43 -7.35
N ILE A 110 -10.29 7.99 -6.42
CA ILE A 110 -10.57 7.89 -4.98
C ILE A 110 -11.46 9.05 -4.55
N GLY A 111 -12.68 8.75 -4.10
CA GLY A 111 -13.60 9.77 -3.58
C GLY A 111 -13.62 9.80 -2.06
N LEU A 112 -12.90 10.72 -1.43
CA LEU A 112 -12.89 10.87 0.04
C LEU A 112 -14.18 11.51 0.55
N GLN A 113 -14.75 10.91 1.58
CA GLN A 113 -15.93 11.42 2.27
C GLN A 113 -15.51 12.37 3.39
N ARG A 114 -16.11 13.56 3.45
CA ARG A 114 -15.93 14.45 4.62
C ARG A 114 -16.48 13.79 5.87
N GLY A 115 -15.74 13.89 6.97
CA GLY A 115 -16.14 13.33 8.26
C GLY A 115 -14.98 13.32 9.23
N GLN A 116 -15.21 13.77 10.46
CA GLN A 116 -14.23 13.65 11.54
C GLN A 116 -14.33 12.25 12.12
N THR A 117 -13.30 11.43 11.93
CA THR A 117 -13.25 10.05 12.47
C THR A 117 -12.38 9.92 13.72
N GLY A 118 -11.92 11.03 14.32
CA GLY A 118 -10.96 10.99 15.44
C GLY A 118 -9.59 10.39 15.06
N TYR A 119 -9.44 9.88 13.83
CA TYR A 119 -8.21 9.39 13.26
C TYR A 119 -7.34 10.57 12.84
N GLN A 120 -6.12 10.64 13.36
CA GLN A 120 -5.13 11.63 12.97
C GLN A 120 -4.29 11.07 11.84
N CYS A 121 -4.24 11.76 10.71
CA CYS A 121 -3.37 11.37 9.62
C CYS A 121 -1.90 11.54 10.06
N PRO A 122 -1.06 10.50 9.96
CA PRO A 122 0.38 10.67 10.14
C PRO A 122 0.90 11.73 9.16
N GLN A 123 1.78 12.58 9.67
CA GLN A 123 2.42 13.64 8.89
C GLN A 123 3.57 13.08 8.09
#